data_AF-A0ABD5CB67-F1
#
_entry.id   AF-A0ABD5CB67-F1
#
_cell.length_a   1.000
_cell.length_b   1.000
_cell.length_c   1.000
_cell.angle_alpha   90.00
_cell.angle_beta   90.00
_cell.angle_gamma   90.00
#
_symmetry.space_group_name_H-M   'P 1'
#
loop_
_entity.id
_entity.type
_entity.pdbx_description
1 polymer ?
#
loop_
_entity_poly.entity_id
_entity_poly.type
_entity_poly.pdbx_seq_one_letter_code
_entity_poly.pdbx_strand_id
1 'polypeptide(L)'
;MLKLVHMSANMQAKFANVGNAGESATSADEREDVWSRLVSRAVRVTLARQDMSYADLATALAKIGVSETFRSVEGKAQRGTFRFTFFLQVVLASGTDYPAAWKEALAAEQSWEMRASAVVHAELSLQPWVTWTGLSARLGEIGVVISPEDIESHVKNGTLSAALFLQFATVCRVEGLGRFLDASSLVRAALDGHRGTGKHRLSPQSL
;
A
#
# COMPACT_ATOMS: atom_id res chain seq x y z
N MET A 1 12.93 -55.16 -33.35
CA MET A 1 11.68 -55.63 -32.70
C MET A 1 12.03 -56.00 -31.26
N LEU A 2 12.21 -55.03 -30.37
CA LEU A 2 11.21 -54.47 -29.44
C LEU A 2 10.43 -55.53 -28.63
N LYS A 3 10.86 -55.77 -27.39
CA LYS A 3 10.10 -55.54 -26.13
C LYS A 3 10.73 -56.35 -25.00
N LEU A 4 11.61 -55.72 -24.19
CA LEU A 4 11.75 -56.09 -22.78
C LEU A 4 12.54 -55.03 -21.97
N VAL A 5 12.06 -53.79 -21.89
CA VAL A 5 12.44 -52.87 -20.81
C VAL A 5 11.24 -51.97 -20.52
N HIS A 6 10.36 -52.41 -19.61
CA HIS A 6 9.27 -51.61 -19.04
C HIS A 6 9.05 -52.02 -17.58
N MET A 7 10.08 -51.84 -16.77
CA MET A 7 9.96 -51.81 -15.31
C MET A 7 11.24 -51.20 -14.74
N SER A 8 11.28 -49.87 -14.66
CA SER A 8 11.99 -49.08 -13.63
C SER A 8 12.09 -47.62 -14.10
N ALA A 9 11.00 -46.85 -13.95
CA ALA A 9 11.05 -45.41 -14.17
C ALA A 9 9.99 -44.63 -13.37
N ASN A 10 9.34 -45.24 -12.37
CA ASN A 10 8.26 -44.56 -11.63
C ASN A 10 8.42 -44.61 -10.11
N MET A 11 9.66 -44.53 -9.63
CA MET A 11 9.96 -44.43 -8.20
C MET A 11 11.12 -43.44 -7.91
N GLN A 12 11.24 -42.34 -8.66
CA GLN A 12 12.18 -41.25 -8.35
C GLN A 12 11.66 -39.83 -8.61
N ALA A 13 10.36 -39.66 -8.89
CA ALA A 13 9.75 -38.34 -9.12
C ALA A 13 8.87 -37.88 -7.94
N LYS A 14 9.33 -38.01 -6.69
CA LYS A 14 8.58 -37.52 -5.52
C LYS A 14 9.39 -36.80 -4.44
N PHE A 15 10.64 -36.42 -4.70
CA PHE A 15 11.48 -35.71 -3.72
C PHE A 15 12.29 -34.55 -4.31
N ALA A 16 11.66 -33.71 -5.14
CA ALA A 16 12.32 -32.51 -5.67
C ALA A 16 11.40 -31.27 -5.77
N ASN A 17 10.34 -31.19 -4.96
CA ASN A 17 9.49 -29.99 -4.97
C ASN A 17 8.94 -29.61 -3.58
N VAL A 18 9.82 -29.62 -2.57
CA VAL A 18 9.53 -29.05 -1.25
C VAL A 18 10.68 -28.12 -0.90
N GLY A 19 10.63 -26.90 -1.46
CA GLY A 19 11.69 -25.92 -1.20
C GLY A 19 11.62 -24.68 -2.10
N ASN A 20 10.46 -24.02 -2.21
CA ASN A 20 10.41 -22.65 -2.74
C ASN A 20 9.15 -21.82 -2.35
N ALA A 21 8.23 -22.38 -1.56
CA ALA A 21 6.97 -21.69 -1.21
C ALA A 21 7.06 -20.83 0.08
N GLY A 22 8.08 -21.04 0.91
CA GLY A 22 8.19 -20.42 2.24
C GLY A 22 8.86 -19.04 2.27
N GLU A 23 9.72 -18.71 1.31
CA GLU A 23 10.57 -17.51 1.37
C GLU A 23 9.90 -16.27 0.73
N SER A 24 8.95 -16.49 -0.20
CA SER A 24 8.21 -15.43 -0.88
C SER A 24 7.12 -14.79 0.00
N ALA A 25 6.47 -15.56 0.87
CA ALA A 25 5.36 -15.08 1.72
C ALA A 25 5.87 -14.20 2.88
N THR A 26 6.89 -14.65 3.61
CA THR A 26 7.39 -13.93 4.79
C THR A 26 7.98 -12.57 4.45
N SER A 27 8.67 -12.42 3.30
CA SER A 27 9.25 -11.14 2.91
C SER A 27 8.19 -10.12 2.44
N ALA A 28 7.09 -10.59 1.83
CA ALA A 28 5.99 -9.72 1.41
C ALA A 28 5.19 -9.23 2.62
N ASP A 29 4.92 -10.10 3.58
CA ASP A 29 4.28 -9.76 4.85
C ASP A 29 5.11 -8.73 5.64
N GLU A 30 6.44 -8.92 5.72
CA GLU A 30 7.34 -7.95 6.37
C GLU A 30 7.34 -6.56 5.71
N ARG A 31 7.17 -6.49 4.38
CA ARG A 31 7.07 -5.22 3.65
C ARG A 31 5.73 -4.55 3.87
N GLU A 32 4.64 -5.30 3.72
CA GLU A 32 3.28 -4.82 4.01
C GLU A 32 3.20 -4.31 5.45
N ASP A 33 3.91 -4.95 6.38
CA ASP A 33 4.03 -4.54 7.78
C ASP A 33 4.72 -3.18 7.95
N VAL A 34 5.80 -2.88 7.21
CA VAL A 34 6.49 -1.57 7.29
C VAL A 34 5.55 -0.45 6.84
N TRP A 35 4.88 -0.64 5.70
CA TRP A 35 3.97 0.37 5.16
C TRP A 35 2.71 0.52 6.00
N SER A 36 2.17 -0.57 6.54
CA SER A 36 1.03 -0.54 7.47
C SER A 36 1.38 0.22 8.76
N ARG A 37 2.59 0.03 9.32
CA ARG A 37 3.06 0.84 10.46
C ARG A 37 3.15 2.34 10.14
N LEU A 38 3.54 2.69 8.91
CA LEU A 38 3.51 4.08 8.45
C LEU A 38 2.09 4.62 8.36
N VAL A 39 1.15 3.86 7.80
CA VAL A 39 -0.28 4.24 7.76
C VAL A 39 -0.83 4.47 9.17
N SER A 40 -0.56 3.56 10.10
CA SER A 40 -0.95 3.69 11.50
C SER A 40 -0.43 4.98 12.12
N ARG A 41 0.84 5.32 11.85
CA ARG A 41 1.43 6.55 12.37
C ARG A 41 0.84 7.78 11.70
N ALA A 42 0.56 7.74 10.40
CA ALA A 42 -0.11 8.83 9.70
C ALA A 42 -1.43 9.19 10.38
N VAL A 43 -2.27 8.20 10.68
CA VAL A 43 -3.53 8.42 11.43
C VAL A 43 -3.29 9.02 12.80
N ARG A 44 -2.33 8.48 13.58
CA ARG A 44 -2.02 9.01 14.92
C ARG A 44 -1.52 10.45 14.88
N VAL A 45 -0.69 10.80 13.90
CA VAL A 45 -0.19 12.18 13.70
C VAL A 45 -1.34 13.11 13.34
N THR A 46 -2.22 12.70 12.41
CA THR A 46 -3.43 13.44 12.05
C THR A 46 -4.27 13.76 13.29
N LEU A 47 -4.57 12.76 14.12
CA LEU A 47 -5.38 12.95 15.32
C LEU A 47 -4.69 13.81 16.38
N ALA A 48 -3.41 13.56 16.64
CA ALA A 48 -2.65 14.31 17.64
C ALA A 48 -2.54 15.81 17.29
N ARG A 49 -2.44 16.15 15.99
CA ARG A 49 -2.39 17.55 15.54
C ARG A 49 -3.71 18.29 15.71
N GLN A 50 -4.82 17.57 15.78
CA GLN A 50 -6.16 18.11 15.95
C GLN A 50 -6.68 17.94 17.39
N ASP A 51 -5.83 17.46 18.31
CA ASP A 51 -6.20 17.12 19.69
C ASP A 51 -7.42 16.18 19.78
N MET A 52 -7.50 15.21 18.88
CA MET A 52 -8.62 14.28 18.78
C MET A 52 -8.30 12.91 19.36
N SER A 53 -9.21 12.36 20.15
CA SER A 53 -9.21 10.93 20.50
C SER A 53 -9.82 10.08 19.38
N TYR A 54 -9.66 8.75 19.47
CA TYR A 54 -10.38 7.84 18.57
C TYR A 54 -11.91 7.91 18.73
N ALA A 55 -12.40 8.31 19.92
CA ALA A 55 -13.82 8.50 20.16
C ALA A 55 -14.33 9.75 19.42
N ASP A 56 -13.58 10.84 19.49
CA ASP A 56 -13.88 12.08 18.75
C ASP A 56 -13.86 11.82 17.24
N LEU A 57 -12.89 11.04 16.75
CA LEU A 57 -12.85 10.64 15.35
C LEU A 57 -14.08 9.81 14.96
N ALA A 58 -14.49 8.83 15.77
CA ALA A 58 -15.70 8.05 15.48
C ALA A 58 -16.95 8.94 15.40
N THR A 59 -17.10 9.90 16.32
CA THR A 59 -18.17 10.90 16.29
C THR A 59 -18.08 11.80 15.06
N ALA A 60 -16.89 12.24 14.66
CA ALA A 60 -16.69 13.08 13.49
C ALA A 60 -16.96 12.32 12.17
N LEU A 61 -16.55 11.06 12.08
CA LEU A 61 -16.86 10.15 10.96
C LEU A 61 -18.37 9.98 10.79
N ALA A 62 -19.11 9.84 11.88
CA ALA A 62 -20.58 9.74 11.83
C ALA A 62 -21.23 10.99 11.21
N LYS A 63 -20.67 12.19 11.44
CA LYS A 63 -21.17 13.45 10.84
C LYS A 63 -21.02 13.50 9.31
N ILE A 64 -20.07 12.75 8.75
CA ILE A 64 -19.87 12.61 7.30
C ILE A 64 -20.45 11.31 6.74
N GLY A 65 -21.36 10.67 7.48
CA GLY A 65 -22.08 9.47 7.05
C GLY A 65 -21.29 8.17 7.16
N VAL A 66 -20.17 8.15 7.90
CA VAL A 66 -19.32 6.97 8.08
C VAL A 66 -19.53 6.37 9.47
N SER A 67 -20.22 5.24 9.52
CA SER A 67 -20.55 4.55 10.77
C SER A 67 -19.38 3.71 11.29
N GLU A 68 -18.62 4.27 12.22
CA GLU A 68 -17.49 3.60 12.88
C GLU A 68 -17.65 3.67 14.40
N THR A 69 -17.17 2.64 15.10
CA THR A 69 -17.11 2.64 16.57
C THR A 69 -15.71 3.01 17.04
N PHE A 70 -15.58 3.50 18.28
CA PHE A 70 -14.28 3.72 18.92
C PHE A 70 -13.33 2.52 18.72
N ARG A 71 -13.81 1.30 19.02
CA ARG A 71 -13.00 0.08 18.91
C ARG A 71 -12.58 -0.23 17.47
N SER A 72 -13.46 0.04 16.50
CA SER A 72 -13.14 -0.16 15.09
C SER A 72 -12.09 0.83 14.60
N VAL A 73 -12.22 2.11 14.97
CA VAL A 73 -11.24 3.16 14.65
C VAL A 73 -9.89 2.83 15.29
N GLU A 74 -9.88 2.52 16.59
CA GLU A 74 -8.66 2.14 17.31
C GLU A 74 -7.99 0.92 16.66
N GLY A 75 -8.74 -0.13 16.37
CA GLY A 75 -8.21 -1.33 15.71
C GLY A 75 -7.61 -1.06 14.33
N LYS A 76 -8.24 -0.18 13.54
CA LYS A 76 -7.70 0.27 12.24
C LYS A 76 -6.43 1.09 12.41
N ALA A 77 -6.41 2.04 13.35
CA ALA A 77 -5.24 2.86 13.65
C ALA A 77 -4.07 2.03 14.21
N GLN A 78 -4.33 0.95 14.94
CA GLN A 78 -3.31 0.04 15.45
C GLN A 78 -2.69 -0.82 14.34
N ARG A 79 -3.52 -1.41 13.47
CA ARG A 79 -3.03 -2.34 12.42
C ARG A 79 -2.50 -1.64 11.18
N GLY A 80 -3.09 -0.50 10.79
CA GLY A 80 -2.71 0.22 9.57
C GLY A 80 -3.14 -0.46 8.27
N THR A 81 -3.83 -1.60 8.35
CA THR A 81 -4.35 -2.35 7.21
C THR A 81 -5.80 -1.95 6.94
N PHE A 82 -5.99 -0.84 6.22
CA PHE A 82 -7.29 -0.37 5.76
C PHE A 82 -7.20 0.31 4.40
N ARG A 83 -8.37 0.55 3.78
CA ARG A 83 -8.45 1.17 2.45
C ARG A 83 -8.12 2.66 2.50
N PHE A 84 -7.56 3.18 1.42
CA PHE A 84 -7.29 4.60 1.27
C PHE A 84 -8.55 5.46 1.45
N THR A 85 -9.74 4.95 1.11
CA THR A 85 -11.02 5.60 1.41
C THR A 85 -11.17 5.96 2.89
N PHE A 86 -10.82 5.05 3.80
CA PHE A 86 -10.86 5.32 5.24
C PHE A 86 -9.81 6.36 5.65
N PHE A 87 -8.63 6.36 5.04
CA PHE A 87 -7.64 7.41 5.28
C PHE A 87 -8.19 8.80 4.93
N LEU A 88 -8.82 8.94 3.77
CA LEU A 88 -9.44 10.20 3.34
C LEU A 88 -10.58 10.64 4.27
N GLN A 89 -11.40 9.68 4.74
CA GLN A 89 -12.44 9.94 5.73
C GLN A 89 -11.84 10.48 7.03
N VAL A 90 -10.73 9.90 7.51
CA VAL A 90 -10.02 10.39 8.70
C VAL A 90 -9.48 11.80 8.49
N VAL A 91 -8.83 12.06 7.36
CA VAL A 91 -8.31 13.40 7.01
C VAL A 91 -9.44 14.43 6.99
N LEU A 92 -10.55 14.13 6.31
CA LEU A 92 -11.69 15.06 6.22
C LEU A 92 -12.39 15.25 7.57
N ALA A 93 -12.71 14.16 8.28
CA ALA A 93 -13.43 14.22 9.55
C ALA A 93 -12.65 14.90 10.67
N SER A 94 -11.32 14.77 10.65
CA SER A 94 -10.46 15.45 11.63
C SER A 94 -10.24 16.93 11.34
N GLY A 95 -10.62 17.43 10.16
CA GLY A 95 -10.31 18.80 9.75
C GLY A 95 -8.83 19.03 9.47
N THR A 96 -8.06 17.97 9.23
CA THR A 96 -6.63 18.09 8.93
C THR A 96 -6.41 18.64 7.53
N ASP A 97 -5.47 19.57 7.39
CA ASP A 97 -5.05 20.09 6.09
C ASP A 97 -4.58 18.97 5.14
N TYR A 98 -4.97 19.08 3.88
CA TYR A 98 -4.60 18.15 2.82
C TYR A 98 -4.10 18.91 1.57
N PRO A 99 -3.40 18.23 0.64
CA PRO A 99 -2.94 18.84 -0.61
C PRO A 99 -4.06 19.52 -1.39
N ALA A 100 -3.80 20.70 -1.96
CA ALA A 100 -4.81 21.48 -2.67
C ALA A 100 -5.47 20.70 -3.82
N ALA A 101 -4.73 19.81 -4.47
CA ALA A 101 -5.23 18.93 -5.52
C ALA A 101 -6.37 18.00 -5.07
N TRP A 102 -6.49 17.70 -3.77
CA TRP A 102 -7.54 16.81 -3.25
C TRP A 102 -8.87 17.54 -3.02
N LYS A 103 -8.87 18.88 -3.04
CA LYS A 103 -10.01 19.70 -2.62
C LYS A 103 -11.27 19.39 -3.41
N GLU A 104 -11.20 19.37 -4.74
CA GLU A 104 -12.35 19.09 -5.59
C GLU A 104 -12.87 17.67 -5.38
N ALA A 105 -11.95 16.69 -5.31
CA ALA A 105 -12.29 15.29 -5.09
C ALA A 105 -12.97 15.04 -3.74
N LEU A 106 -12.53 15.72 -2.68
CA LEU A 106 -13.11 15.57 -1.33
C LEU A 106 -14.42 16.34 -1.14
N ALA A 107 -14.63 17.42 -1.90
CA ALA A 107 -15.87 18.19 -1.87
C ALA A 107 -17.01 17.53 -2.67
N ALA A 108 -16.70 16.64 -3.62
CA ALA A 108 -17.70 16.03 -4.51
C ALA A 108 -18.74 15.18 -3.77
N GLU A 109 -20.03 15.34 -4.09
CA GLU A 109 -21.14 14.53 -3.56
C GLU A 109 -21.22 13.14 -4.24
N GLN A 110 -20.22 12.30 -3.97
CA GLN A 110 -20.08 10.96 -4.53
C GLN A 110 -19.63 9.96 -3.47
N SER A 111 -19.64 8.67 -3.80
CA SER A 111 -19.14 7.63 -2.88
C SER A 111 -17.67 7.86 -2.53
N TRP A 112 -17.24 7.34 -1.37
CA TRP A 112 -15.86 7.47 -0.91
C TRP A 112 -14.86 6.81 -1.85
N GLU A 113 -15.25 5.73 -2.51
CA GLU A 113 -14.46 5.07 -3.55
C GLU A 113 -14.22 6.01 -4.73
N MET A 114 -15.25 6.69 -5.21
CA MET A 114 -15.11 7.68 -6.29
C MET A 114 -14.25 8.86 -5.86
N ARG A 115 -14.36 9.33 -4.61
CA ARG A 115 -13.47 10.37 -4.07
C ARG A 115 -12.02 9.90 -4.02
N ALA A 116 -11.76 8.67 -3.57
CA ALA A 116 -10.41 8.10 -3.53
C ALA A 116 -9.81 7.97 -4.94
N SER A 117 -10.59 7.50 -5.90
CA SER A 117 -10.20 7.46 -7.31
C SER A 117 -9.85 8.85 -7.83
N ALA A 118 -10.73 9.84 -7.60
CA ALA A 118 -10.53 11.22 -8.03
C ALA A 118 -9.29 11.88 -7.39
N VAL A 119 -8.99 11.61 -6.12
CA VAL A 119 -7.75 12.07 -5.47
C VAL A 119 -6.51 11.54 -6.18
N VAL A 120 -6.47 10.24 -6.50
CA VAL A 120 -5.31 9.66 -7.19
C VAL A 120 -5.19 10.19 -8.61
N HIS A 121 -6.31 10.37 -9.32
CA HIS A 121 -6.30 10.99 -10.64
C HIS A 121 -5.83 12.45 -10.60
N ALA A 122 -6.19 13.21 -9.57
CA ALA A 122 -5.70 14.57 -9.38
C ALA A 122 -4.18 14.58 -9.13
N GLU A 123 -3.64 13.64 -8.37
CA GLU A 123 -2.18 13.53 -8.17
C GLU A 123 -1.44 13.08 -9.44
N LEU A 124 -2.02 12.16 -10.21
CA LEU A 124 -1.46 11.70 -11.48
C LEU A 124 -1.50 12.78 -12.57
N SER A 125 -2.52 13.64 -12.57
CA SER A 125 -2.63 14.72 -13.56
C SER A 125 -1.54 15.79 -13.38
N LEU A 126 -1.00 15.94 -12.15
CA LEU A 126 0.18 16.76 -11.87
C LEU A 126 1.47 16.15 -12.43
N GLN A 127 1.45 14.87 -12.83
CA GLN A 127 2.63 14.15 -13.33
C GLN A 127 2.31 13.43 -14.66
N PRO A 128 2.08 14.16 -15.76
CA PRO A 128 1.60 13.58 -17.02
C PRO A 128 2.55 12.55 -17.65
N TRP A 129 3.81 12.53 -17.24
CA TRP A 129 4.82 11.56 -17.71
C TRP A 129 4.72 10.19 -17.02
N VAL A 130 3.86 10.04 -16.00
CA VAL A 130 3.71 8.78 -15.26
C VAL A 130 2.65 7.92 -15.94
N THR A 131 3.11 6.87 -16.62
CA THR A 131 2.24 5.80 -17.14
C THR A 131 2.03 4.72 -16.08
N TRP A 132 1.00 3.87 -16.23
CA TRP A 132 0.79 2.72 -15.34
C TRP A 132 2.00 1.77 -15.30
N THR A 133 2.62 1.53 -16.45
CA THR A 133 3.87 0.76 -16.56
C THR A 133 5.01 1.44 -15.80
N GLY A 134 5.16 2.76 -15.95
CA GLY A 134 6.18 3.53 -15.23
C GLY A 134 5.95 3.55 -13.72
N LEU A 135 4.69 3.64 -13.28
CA LEU A 135 4.34 3.56 -11.87
C LEU A 135 4.63 2.17 -11.28
N SER A 136 4.23 1.10 -11.96
CA SER A 136 4.55 -0.27 -11.56
C SER A 136 6.06 -0.49 -11.45
N ALA A 137 6.84 -0.01 -12.42
CA ALA A 137 8.30 -0.09 -12.38
C ALA A 137 8.90 0.62 -11.15
N ARG A 138 8.43 1.85 -10.86
CA ARG A 138 8.89 2.61 -9.68
C ARG A 138 8.46 1.98 -8.35
N LEU A 139 7.26 1.41 -8.28
CA LEU A 139 6.84 0.62 -7.12
C LEU A 139 7.77 -0.59 -6.93
N GLY A 140 8.20 -1.21 -8.03
CA GLY A 140 9.22 -2.26 -8.02
C GLY A 140 10.56 -1.82 -7.40
N GLU A 141 10.99 -0.57 -7.61
CA GLU A 141 12.23 -0.03 -7.03
C GLU A 141 12.21 -0.04 -5.50
N ILE A 142 11.02 0.09 -4.89
CA ILE A 142 10.81 0.05 -3.44
C ILE A 142 10.31 -1.31 -2.93
N GLY A 143 10.41 -2.36 -3.76
CA GLY A 143 10.07 -3.74 -3.39
C GLY A 143 8.58 -4.08 -3.46
N VAL A 144 7.77 -3.28 -4.14
CA VAL A 144 6.32 -3.52 -4.33
C VAL A 144 6.11 -4.09 -5.72
N VAL A 145 5.69 -5.36 -5.79
CA VAL A 145 5.44 -6.05 -7.06
C VAL A 145 3.94 -6.08 -7.30
N ILE A 146 3.48 -5.31 -8.28
CA ILE A 146 2.07 -5.23 -8.68
C ILE A 146 1.99 -4.87 -10.17
N SER A 147 1.08 -5.51 -10.89
CA SER A 147 0.94 -5.30 -12.34
C SER A 147 0.35 -3.91 -12.64
N PRO A 148 0.69 -3.29 -13.79
CA PRO A 148 0.06 -2.04 -14.24
C PRO A 148 -1.47 -2.12 -14.25
N GLU A 149 -2.01 -3.25 -14.69
CA GLU A 149 -3.44 -3.50 -14.82
C GLU A 149 -4.14 -3.56 -13.45
N ASP A 150 -3.50 -4.17 -12.45
CA ASP A 150 -4.02 -4.22 -11.09
C ASP A 150 -4.00 -2.83 -10.44
N ILE A 151 -2.93 -2.06 -10.64
CA ILE A 151 -2.87 -0.67 -10.17
C ILE A 151 -4.02 0.13 -10.78
N GLU A 152 -4.16 0.10 -12.11
CA GLU A 152 -5.21 0.81 -12.82
C GLU A 152 -6.60 0.41 -12.32
N SER A 153 -6.84 -0.89 -12.14
CA SER A 153 -8.09 -1.41 -11.58
C SER A 153 -8.37 -0.89 -10.17
N HIS A 154 -7.38 -0.90 -9.28
CA HIS A 154 -7.54 -0.38 -7.93
C HIS A 154 -7.80 1.12 -7.90
N VAL A 155 -7.13 1.90 -8.76
CA VAL A 155 -7.35 3.35 -8.89
C VAL A 155 -8.75 3.63 -9.43
N LYS A 156 -9.14 2.98 -10.52
CA LYS A 156 -10.45 3.16 -11.16
C LYS A 156 -11.60 2.83 -10.22
N ASN A 157 -11.45 1.79 -9.40
CA ASN A 157 -12.47 1.33 -8.47
C ASN A 157 -12.39 2.00 -7.09
N GLY A 158 -11.37 2.81 -6.82
CA GLY A 158 -11.15 3.42 -5.49
C GLY A 158 -10.86 2.40 -4.38
N THR A 159 -10.27 1.24 -4.72
CA THR A 159 -10.08 0.11 -3.79
C THR A 159 -8.65 -0.03 -3.25
N LEU A 160 -7.78 0.95 -3.52
CA LEU A 160 -6.40 0.98 -3.01
C LEU A 160 -6.35 0.80 -1.49
N SER A 161 -5.37 0.03 -1.01
CA SER A 161 -5.00 0.07 0.41
C SER A 161 -4.33 1.41 0.72
N ALA A 162 -4.43 1.86 1.97
CA ALA A 162 -3.73 3.06 2.42
C ALA A 162 -2.21 2.87 2.32
N ALA A 163 -1.70 1.65 2.54
CA ALA A 163 -0.29 1.31 2.36
C ALA A 163 0.16 1.49 0.91
N LEU A 164 -0.61 0.97 -0.04
CA LEU A 164 -0.33 1.13 -1.47
C LEU A 164 -0.42 2.58 -1.92
N PHE A 165 -1.36 3.36 -1.35
CA PHE A 165 -1.38 4.80 -1.57
C PHE A 165 -0.11 5.49 -1.05
N LEU A 166 0.39 5.15 0.14
CA LEU A 166 1.66 5.73 0.64
C LEU A 166 2.86 5.34 -0.22
N GLN A 167 2.90 4.10 -0.72
CA GLN A 167 3.93 3.63 -1.64
C GLN A 167 3.89 4.44 -2.95
N PHE A 168 2.69 4.57 -3.55
CA PHE A 168 2.43 5.43 -4.70
C PHE A 168 2.89 6.87 -4.44
N ALA A 169 2.44 7.46 -3.34
CA ALA A 169 2.72 8.83 -2.98
C ALA A 169 4.21 9.08 -2.74
N THR A 170 4.95 8.05 -2.28
CA THR A 170 6.40 8.09 -2.13
C THR A 170 7.11 8.11 -3.49
N VAL A 171 6.77 7.19 -4.40
CA VAL A 171 7.45 7.07 -5.70
C VAL A 171 7.06 8.18 -6.68
N CYS A 172 5.87 8.74 -6.53
CA CYS A 172 5.40 9.90 -7.28
C CYS A 172 5.73 11.22 -6.57
N ARG A 173 6.29 11.22 -5.36
CA ARG A 173 6.58 12.44 -4.59
C ARG A 173 5.37 13.38 -4.47
N VAL A 174 4.21 12.82 -4.12
CA VAL A 174 2.98 13.59 -3.90
C VAL A 174 3.26 14.72 -2.92
N GLU A 175 2.97 15.95 -3.36
CA GLU A 175 3.23 17.13 -2.55
C GLU A 175 2.34 17.12 -1.31
N GLY A 176 2.91 17.52 -0.18
CA GLY A 176 2.14 17.66 1.05
C GLY A 176 1.93 16.39 1.86
N LEU A 177 2.48 15.25 1.45
CA LEU A 177 2.52 14.02 2.28
C LEU A 177 3.25 14.24 3.61
N GLY A 178 4.14 15.24 3.67
CA GLY A 178 4.77 15.79 4.89
C GLY A 178 3.79 16.22 5.99
N ARG A 179 2.52 16.46 5.64
CA ARG A 179 1.45 16.74 6.60
C ARG A 179 1.06 15.50 7.41
N PHE A 180 1.36 14.30 6.95
CA PHE A 180 0.98 13.06 7.64
C PHE A 180 2.20 12.28 8.13
N LEU A 181 3.31 12.34 7.39
CA LEU A 181 4.51 11.56 7.64
C LEU A 181 5.77 12.34 7.28
N ASP A 182 6.83 12.16 8.07
CA ASP A 182 8.14 12.72 7.75
C ASP A 182 8.74 12.05 6.51
N ALA A 183 9.33 12.85 5.62
CA ALA A 183 9.98 12.35 4.40
C ALA A 183 11.06 11.30 4.68
N SER A 184 11.82 11.47 5.76
CA SER A 184 12.85 10.51 6.19
C SER A 184 12.30 9.12 6.46
N SER A 185 11.06 9.02 6.95
CA SER A 185 10.42 7.75 7.22
C SER A 185 9.95 7.03 5.96
N LEU A 186 9.45 7.78 4.97
CA LEU A 186 9.05 7.24 3.68
C LEU A 186 10.28 6.70 2.92
N VAL A 187 11.37 7.48 2.92
CA VAL A 187 12.65 7.06 2.34
C VAL A 187 13.17 5.79 3.02
N ARG A 188 13.11 5.72 4.36
CA ARG A 188 13.53 4.52 5.08
C ARG A 188 12.72 3.30 4.69
N ALA A 189 11.39 3.41 4.65
CA ALA A 189 10.52 2.32 4.23
C ALA A 189 10.79 1.86 2.79
N ALA A 190 11.02 2.82 1.88
CA ALA A 190 11.41 2.52 0.49
C ALA A 190 12.74 1.74 0.40
N LEU A 191 13.76 2.16 1.16
CA LEU A 191 15.05 1.48 1.21
C LEU A 191 14.96 0.08 1.84
N ASP A 192 14.16 -0.08 2.89
CA ASP A 192 13.97 -1.37 3.55
C ASP A 192 13.25 -2.36 2.60
N GLY A 193 12.27 -1.88 1.82
CA GLY A 193 11.60 -2.67 0.78
C GLY A 193 12.55 -3.12 -0.34
N HIS A 194 13.50 -2.27 -0.75
CA HIS A 194 14.53 -2.63 -1.73
C HIS A 194 15.49 -3.71 -1.22
N ARG A 195 15.91 -3.64 0.05
CA ARG A 195 16.85 -4.61 0.64
C ARG A 195 16.29 -6.03 0.71
N GLY A 196 14.96 -6.18 0.75
CA GLY A 196 14.28 -7.47 0.71
C GLY A 196 14.43 -8.21 -0.63
N THR A 197 14.62 -7.50 -1.75
CA THR A 197 14.75 -8.12 -3.10
C THR A 197 16.20 -8.49 -3.44
N GLY A 198 17.19 -7.87 -2.77
CA GLY A 198 18.61 -8.05 -3.03
C GLY A 198 19.28 -9.26 -2.36
N LYS A 199 18.62 -9.95 -1.43
CA LYS A 199 19.21 -11.13 -0.74
C LYS A 199 19.43 -12.35 -1.63
N HIS A 200 18.90 -12.38 -2.87
CA HIS A 200 19.04 -13.53 -3.77
C HIS A 200 20.19 -13.42 -4.79
N ARG A 201 21.13 -12.47 -4.66
CA ARG A 201 22.21 -12.31 -5.63
C ARG A 201 23.60 -12.17 -5.02
N LEU A 202 24.01 -13.17 -4.24
CA LEU A 202 25.43 -13.45 -3.97
C LEU A 202 25.64 -14.97 -3.83
N SER A 203 25.83 -15.67 -4.95
CA SER A 203 26.60 -16.92 -4.95
C SER A 203 28.06 -16.56 -5.19
N PRO A 204 29.01 -17.00 -4.35
CA PRO A 204 30.42 -16.76 -4.56
C PRO A 204 30.90 -17.48 -5.83
N GLN A 205 31.78 -16.77 -6.55
CA GLN A 205 32.54 -17.27 -7.68
C GLN A 205 33.21 -18.62 -7.33
N SER A 206 33.10 -19.61 -8.22
CA SER A 206 34.03 -20.74 -8.26
C SER A 206 34.99 -20.47 -9.43
N LEU A 207 36.23 -20.13 -9.05
CA LEU A 207 37.42 -20.32 -9.87
C LEU A 207 37.72 -21.83 -10.00
#